data_AF-A0A2V5ZPH7-F1
#
_entry.id   AF-A0A2V5ZPH7-F1
#
_cell.length_a   1.000
_cell.length_b   1.000
_cell.length_c   1.000
_cell.angle_alpha   90.00
_cell.angle_beta   90.00
_cell.angle_gamma   90.00
#
_symmetry.space_group_name_H-M   'P 1'
#
loop_
_entity.id
_entity.type
_entity.pdbx_description
1 polymer ?
#
loop_
_entity_poly.entity_id
_entity_poly.type
_entity_poly.pdbx_seq_one_letter_code
_entity_poly.pdbx_strand_id
1 'polypeptide(L)'
;MRVYGDARHCPVNVIDTATNLVITTLLIPWDSAKDILVTPDGRFAYIANASFPEVDAIDTTTYQLTTIPTGGRSRRVCISPAGDRVYATNYHDDAVFAIDTATQQLIATIPIGQGARPMGIAMTPDGEEV
;
A
#
# COMPACT_ATOMS: atom_id res chain seq x y z
N MET A 1 -19.62 14.44 18.71
CA MET A 1 -19.33 13.38 17.73
C MET A 1 -18.32 12.44 18.36
N ARG A 2 -18.66 11.18 18.60
CA ARG A 2 -17.78 10.17 19.20
C ARG A 2 -17.41 9.17 18.11
N VAL A 3 -16.12 8.97 17.88
CA VAL A 3 -15.60 7.95 16.95
C VAL A 3 -15.37 6.68 17.77
N TYR A 4 -16.01 5.58 17.37
CA TYR A 4 -15.69 4.24 17.86
C TYR A 4 -14.63 3.66 16.90
N GLY A 5 -13.38 3.59 17.34
CA GLY A 5 -12.40 2.69 16.75
C GLY A 5 -12.34 1.46 17.65
N ASP A 6 -12.78 0.30 17.16
CA ASP A 6 -12.36 -0.94 17.80
C ASP A 6 -10.90 -1.21 17.37
N ALA A 7 -10.13 -1.91 18.20
CA ALA A 7 -8.72 -2.19 17.96
C ALA A 7 -8.48 -3.22 16.82
N ARG A 8 -9.35 -3.25 15.80
CA ARG A 8 -9.33 -4.21 14.70
C ARG A 8 -9.19 -3.57 13.33
N HIS A 9 -9.32 -2.24 13.24
CA HIS A 9 -9.31 -1.52 11.97
C HIS A 9 -8.34 -0.34 12.03
N CYS A 10 -7.50 -0.19 11.00
CA CYS A 10 -6.74 1.03 10.77
C CYS A 10 -7.59 2.05 9.99
N PRO A 11 -7.85 3.26 10.52
CA PRO A 11 -8.54 4.29 9.77
C PRO A 11 -7.62 4.94 8.74
N VAL A 12 -8.11 5.14 7.53
CA VAL A 12 -7.51 6.02 6.52
C VAL A 12 -8.38 7.26 6.37
N ASN A 13 -7.81 8.41 6.73
CA ASN A 13 -8.51 9.69 6.62
C ASN A 13 -8.19 10.36 5.28
N VAL A 14 -9.25 10.75 4.58
CA VAL A 14 -9.14 11.61 3.39
C VAL A 14 -9.30 13.05 3.85
N ILE A 15 -8.31 13.89 3.55
CA ILE A 15 -8.24 15.27 4.03
C ILE A 15 -8.31 16.22 2.83
N ASP A 16 -9.20 17.20 2.93
CA ASP A 16 -9.22 18.34 2.01
C ASP A 16 -8.06 19.28 2.36
N THR A 17 -7.15 19.51 1.43
CA THR A 17 -5.94 20.33 1.68
C THR A 17 -6.21 21.84 1.64
N ALA A 18 -7.33 22.29 1.08
CA ALA A 18 -7.69 23.71 1.06
C ALA A 18 -8.25 24.16 2.41
N THR A 19 -8.95 23.26 3.10
CA THR A 19 -9.65 23.53 4.37
C THR A 19 -9.02 22.84 5.58
N ASN A 20 -8.13 21.88 5.37
CA ASN A 20 -7.54 21.00 6.40
C ASN A 20 -8.59 20.20 7.19
N LEU A 21 -9.69 19.83 6.55
CA LEU A 21 -10.78 19.07 7.16
C LEU A 21 -10.77 17.62 6.65
N VAL A 22 -11.16 16.68 7.52
CA VAL A 22 -11.41 15.30 7.13
C VAL A 22 -12.70 15.26 6.31
N ILE A 23 -12.59 14.83 5.06
CA ILE A 23 -13.73 14.59 4.15
C ILE A 23 -14.43 13.29 4.56
N THR A 24 -13.65 12.23 4.74
CA THR A 24 -14.15 10.90 5.12
C THR A 24 -13.06 10.07 5.80
N THR A 25 -13.49 9.04 6.51
CA THR A 25 -12.62 8.03 7.14
C THR A 25 -13.03 6.65 6.63
N LEU A 26 -12.09 5.95 6.01
CA LEU A 26 -12.26 4.58 5.56
C LEU A 26 -11.70 3.64 6.61
N LEU A 27 -12.44 2.60 6.95
CA LEU A 27 -11.98 1.57 7.89
C LEU A 27 -11.45 0.40 7.08
N ILE A 28 -10.14 0.20 7.15
CA ILE A 28 -9.51 -0.98 6.57
C ILE A 28 -9.67 -2.14 7.55
N PRO A 29 -9.99 -3.37 7.08
CA PRO A 29 -10.24 -4.54 7.94
C PRO A 29 -9.09 -4.96 8.86
N TRP A 30 -7.93 -4.31 8.74
CA TRP A 30 -6.67 -4.74 9.33
C TRP A 30 -6.08 -3.64 10.21
N ASP A 31 -5.63 -4.01 11.40
CA ASP A 31 -4.94 -3.10 12.32
C ASP A 31 -3.40 -3.18 12.18
N SER A 32 -2.88 -2.99 10.96
CA SER A 32 -1.42 -2.99 10.73
C SER A 32 -0.96 -2.22 9.48
N ALA A 33 -1.70 -1.20 9.08
CA ALA A 33 -1.23 -0.29 8.03
C ALA A 33 0.10 0.34 8.47
N LYS A 34 1.14 0.23 7.64
CA LYS A 34 2.48 0.80 7.91
C LYS A 34 2.86 1.93 6.99
N ASP A 35 2.35 1.89 5.77
CA ASP A 35 2.71 2.84 4.73
C ASP A 35 1.55 2.97 3.75
N ILE A 36 1.46 4.14 3.13
CA ILE A 36 0.47 4.45 2.10
C ILE A 36 1.11 5.30 1.01
N LEU A 37 0.80 5.02 -0.24
CA LEU A 37 1.11 5.88 -1.38
C LEU A 37 -0.14 6.11 -2.23
N VAL A 38 -0.12 7.15 -3.05
CA VAL A 38 -1.14 7.44 -4.07
C VAL A 38 -0.49 7.33 -5.44
N THR A 39 -1.21 6.75 -6.41
CA THR A 39 -0.73 6.65 -7.79
C THR A 39 -0.54 8.03 -8.42
N PRO A 40 0.39 8.22 -9.39
CA PRO A 40 0.61 9.52 -10.03
C PRO A 40 -0.64 10.13 -10.68
N ASP A 41 -1.54 9.29 -11.21
CA ASP A 41 -2.83 9.70 -11.77
C ASP A 41 -3.89 10.00 -10.70
N GLY A 42 -3.57 9.80 -9.42
CA GLY A 42 -4.44 10.02 -8.27
C GLY A 42 -5.54 8.97 -8.09
N ARG A 43 -5.63 7.95 -8.95
CA ARG A 43 -6.78 7.02 -9.01
C ARG A 43 -6.82 6.01 -7.87
N PHE A 44 -5.66 5.55 -7.40
CA PHE A 44 -5.58 4.56 -6.35
C PHE A 44 -4.63 4.98 -5.22
N ALA A 45 -4.94 4.57 -4.01
CA ALA A 45 -4.01 4.56 -2.89
C ALA A 45 -3.65 3.12 -2.51
N TYR A 46 -2.36 2.79 -2.38
CA TYR A 46 -1.89 1.46 -2.00
C TYR A 46 -1.32 1.46 -0.59
N ILE A 47 -1.65 0.44 0.19
CA ILE A 47 -1.38 0.38 1.63
C ILE A 47 -0.65 -0.91 1.97
N ALA A 48 0.50 -0.75 2.64
CA ALA A 48 1.30 -1.85 3.15
C ALA A 48 0.75 -2.34 4.49
N ASN A 49 0.47 -3.63 4.62
CA ASN A 49 0.03 -4.25 5.86
C ASN A 49 1.15 -5.13 6.47
N ALA A 50 1.65 -4.78 7.66
CA ALA A 50 2.81 -5.48 8.23
C ALA A 50 2.50 -6.69 9.11
N SER A 51 1.23 -6.97 9.37
CA SER A 51 0.80 -8.15 10.12
C SER A 51 0.00 -9.13 9.28
N PHE A 52 -0.43 -8.71 8.08
CA PHE A 52 -1.34 -9.45 7.22
C PHE A 52 -0.69 -9.72 5.86
N PRO A 53 -1.07 -10.81 5.17
CA PRO A 53 -0.40 -11.29 3.96
C PRO A 53 -0.90 -10.59 2.68
N GLU A 54 -1.17 -9.28 2.75
CA GLU A 54 -1.79 -8.54 1.64
C GLU A 54 -1.32 -7.09 1.55
N VAL A 55 -1.57 -6.50 0.38
CA VAL A 55 -1.53 -5.05 0.14
C VAL A 55 -2.95 -4.65 -0.22
N ASP A 56 -3.45 -3.55 0.33
CA ASP A 56 -4.76 -3.04 -0.05
C ASP A 56 -4.63 -1.90 -1.04
N ALA A 57 -5.57 -1.82 -1.98
CA ALA A 57 -5.76 -0.70 -2.88
C ALA A 57 -7.12 -0.04 -2.60
N ILE A 58 -7.15 1.28 -2.55
CA ILE A 58 -8.36 2.08 -2.40
C ILE A 58 -8.54 2.90 -3.67
N ASP A 59 -9.69 2.76 -4.32
CA ASP A 59 -10.10 3.70 -5.37
C ASP A 59 -10.41 5.06 -4.73
N THR A 60 -9.71 6.11 -5.12
CA THR A 60 -9.80 7.42 -4.45
C THR A 60 -11.07 8.20 -4.78
N THR A 61 -11.79 7.79 -5.83
CA THR A 61 -13.04 8.43 -6.27
C THR A 61 -14.25 7.79 -5.61
N THR A 62 -14.25 6.46 -5.55
CA THR A 62 -15.38 5.65 -5.06
C THR A 62 -15.18 5.16 -3.63
N TYR A 63 -13.96 5.25 -3.11
CA TYR A 63 -13.53 4.70 -1.83
C TYR A 63 -13.72 3.19 -1.69
N GLN A 64 -13.77 2.47 -2.81
CA GLN A 64 -13.83 1.02 -2.81
C GLN A 64 -12.46 0.42 -2.46
N LEU A 65 -12.47 -0.55 -1.54
CA LEU A 65 -11.30 -1.30 -1.12
C LEU A 65 -11.15 -2.57 -1.97
N THR A 66 -9.94 -2.81 -2.46
CA THR A 66 -9.52 -4.06 -3.09
C THR A 66 -8.34 -4.64 -2.32
N THR A 67 -8.49 -5.85 -1.81
CA THR A 67 -7.42 -6.56 -1.10
C THR A 67 -6.64 -7.42 -2.09
N ILE A 68 -5.33 -7.23 -2.14
CA ILE A 68 -4.41 -7.91 -3.06
C ILE A 68 -3.59 -8.93 -2.25
N PRO A 69 -3.86 -10.24 -2.39
CA PRO A 69 -3.09 -11.27 -1.72
C PRO A 69 -1.65 -11.23 -2.23
N THR A 70 -0.70 -11.00 -1.34
CA THR A 70 0.73 -11.00 -1.68
C THR A 70 1.49 -12.12 -0.98
N GLY A 71 0.91 -12.68 0.09
CA GLY A 71 1.48 -13.81 0.83
C GLY A 71 2.34 -13.40 2.02
N GLY A 72 2.66 -12.12 2.19
CA GLY A 72 3.47 -11.69 3.34
C GLY A 72 3.31 -10.25 3.77
N ARG A 73 4.17 -9.85 4.71
CA ARG A 73 3.94 -8.73 5.63
C ARG A 73 4.65 -7.48 5.15
N SER A 74 3.95 -6.74 4.31
CA SER A 74 4.48 -5.56 3.63
C SER A 74 4.81 -4.43 4.61
N ARG A 75 5.97 -3.78 4.46
CA ARG A 75 6.42 -2.68 5.34
C ARG A 75 6.36 -1.30 4.70
N ARG A 76 6.86 -1.19 3.48
CA ARG A 76 6.89 0.05 2.68
C ARG A 76 6.48 -0.26 1.26
N VAL A 77 5.90 0.75 0.61
CA VAL A 77 5.52 0.71 -0.81
C VAL A 77 6.19 1.85 -1.57
N CYS A 78 6.52 1.61 -2.84
CA CYS A 78 6.82 2.65 -3.81
C CYS A 78 6.14 2.32 -5.14
N ILE A 79 6.16 3.25 -6.09
CA ILE A 79 5.47 3.11 -7.37
C ILE A 79 6.36 3.58 -8.51
N SER A 80 6.19 2.97 -9.68
CA SER A 80 6.84 3.42 -10.91
C SER A 80 6.43 4.83 -11.31
N PRO A 81 7.33 5.61 -11.94
CA PRO A 81 6.98 6.92 -12.50
C PRO A 81 5.81 6.83 -13.50
N ALA A 82 5.75 5.73 -14.25
CA ALA A 82 4.65 5.44 -15.16
C ALA A 82 3.33 5.10 -14.46
N GLY A 83 3.36 4.80 -13.16
CA GLY A 83 2.19 4.44 -12.36
C GLY A 83 1.64 3.04 -12.62
N ASP A 84 2.35 2.22 -13.41
CA ASP A 84 1.89 0.88 -13.85
C ASP A 84 2.25 -0.23 -12.85
N ARG A 85 3.19 0.01 -11.93
CA ARG A 85 3.66 -0.99 -10.97
C ARG A 85 3.91 -0.42 -9.58
N VAL A 86 3.32 -1.07 -8.57
CA VAL A 86 3.63 -0.83 -7.16
C VAL A 86 4.58 -1.91 -6.67
N TYR A 87 5.60 -1.51 -5.93
CA TYR A 87 6.54 -2.42 -5.29
C TYR A 87 6.40 -2.34 -3.78
N ALA A 88 6.36 -3.50 -3.11
CA ALA A 88 6.20 -3.59 -1.67
C ALA A 88 7.33 -4.42 -1.05
N THR A 89 7.97 -3.90 -0.01
CA THR A 89 8.96 -4.66 0.76
C THR A 89 8.27 -5.66 1.65
N ASN A 90 8.65 -6.92 1.56
CA ASN A 90 8.18 -7.96 2.46
C ASN A 90 9.26 -8.36 3.45
N TYR A 91 9.06 -7.93 4.70
CA TYR A 91 10.00 -8.14 5.78
C TYR A 91 10.16 -9.62 6.14
N HIS A 92 9.11 -10.43 6.03
CA HIS A 92 9.12 -11.82 6.51
C HIS A 92 9.58 -12.81 5.45
N ASP A 93 9.29 -12.55 4.18
CA ASP A 93 9.66 -13.46 3.08
C ASP A 93 10.98 -13.06 2.42
N ASP A 94 11.69 -12.07 2.97
CA ASP A 94 12.97 -11.57 2.47
C ASP A 94 12.92 -11.23 0.97
N ALA A 95 11.83 -10.57 0.56
CA ALA A 95 11.48 -10.34 -0.84
C ALA A 95 10.89 -8.94 -1.08
N VAL A 96 10.81 -8.56 -2.35
CA VAL A 96 10.01 -7.44 -2.84
C VAL A 96 8.91 -7.98 -3.75
N PHE A 97 7.68 -7.54 -3.52
CA PHE A 97 6.55 -7.84 -4.39
C PHE A 97 6.40 -6.77 -5.46
N ALA A 98 6.08 -7.16 -6.68
CA ALA A 98 5.61 -6.25 -7.73
C ALA A 98 4.13 -6.51 -8.01
N ILE A 99 3.33 -5.46 -8.00
CA ILE A 99 1.89 -5.46 -8.19
C ILE A 99 1.58 -4.61 -9.43
N ASP A 100 0.80 -5.16 -10.36
CA ASP A 100 0.31 -4.43 -11.53
C ASP A 100 -0.88 -3.55 -11.12
N THR A 101 -0.82 -2.25 -11.42
CA THR A 101 -1.84 -1.31 -10.93
C THR A 101 -3.14 -1.33 -11.72
N ALA A 102 -3.09 -1.78 -12.98
CA ALA A 102 -4.26 -1.85 -13.84
C ALA A 102 -5.18 -3.03 -13.45
N THR A 103 -4.57 -4.17 -13.14
CA THR A 103 -5.25 -5.42 -12.77
C THR A 103 -5.34 -5.62 -11.26
N GLN A 104 -4.56 -4.87 -10.48
CA GLN A 104 -4.45 -4.99 -9.02
C GLN A 104 -4.05 -6.42 -8.61
N GLN A 105 -3.12 -7.02 -9.35
CA GLN A 105 -2.63 -8.37 -9.12
C GLN A 105 -1.14 -8.38 -8.78
N LEU A 106 -0.74 -9.29 -7.90
CA LEU A 106 0.67 -9.64 -7.72
C LEU A 106 1.20 -10.26 -9.03
N ILE A 107 2.23 -9.65 -9.60
CA ILE A 107 2.85 -10.11 -10.85
C ILE A 107 4.25 -10.68 -10.66
N ALA A 108 4.94 -10.36 -9.56
CA ALA A 108 6.22 -10.98 -9.24
C ALA A 108 6.52 -10.96 -7.73
N THR A 109 7.27 -11.97 -7.31
CA THR A 109 7.96 -12.03 -6.01
C THR A 109 9.46 -12.09 -6.29
N ILE A 110 10.18 -11.06 -5.88
CA ILE A 110 11.61 -10.85 -6.16
C ILE A 110 12.39 -11.17 -4.88
N PRO A 111 13.13 -12.29 -4.82
CA PRO A 111 13.92 -12.63 -3.65
C PRO A 111 15.08 -11.64 -3.44
N ILE A 112 15.23 -11.13 -2.22
CA ILE A 112 16.36 -10.27 -1.83
C ILE A 112 17.46 -11.09 -1.14
N GLY A 113 17.06 -12.16 -0.44
CA GLY A 113 17.99 -13.12 0.18
C GLY A 113 17.72 -13.31 1.67
N GLN A 114 17.96 -14.52 2.15
CA GLN A 114 17.58 -14.93 3.51
C GLN A 114 18.12 -13.99 4.60
N GLY A 115 17.23 -13.54 5.48
CA GLY A 115 17.52 -12.65 6.60
C GLY A 115 17.60 -11.16 6.23
N ALA A 116 17.39 -10.79 4.96
CA ALA A 116 17.48 -9.40 4.49
C ALA A 116 16.45 -8.49 5.16
N ARG A 117 15.24 -8.99 5.42
CA ARG A 117 14.18 -8.26 6.15
C ARG A 117 13.99 -6.82 5.65
N PRO A 118 13.73 -6.63 4.34
CA PRO A 118 13.73 -5.30 3.74
C PRO A 118 12.70 -4.38 4.41
N MET A 119 13.11 -3.14 4.68
CA MET A 119 12.30 -2.15 5.40
C MET A 119 12.05 -0.86 4.63
N GLY A 120 12.89 -0.54 3.64
CA GLY A 120 12.79 0.65 2.81
C GLY A 120 12.92 0.28 1.34
N ILE A 121 12.31 1.06 0.46
CA ILE A 121 12.32 0.89 -0.99
C ILE A 121 12.07 2.24 -1.63
N ALA A 122 12.70 2.49 -2.78
CA ALA A 122 12.56 3.72 -3.52
C ALA A 122 12.84 3.46 -5.00
N MET A 123 12.08 4.10 -5.88
CA MET A 123 12.30 3.99 -7.31
C MET A 123 13.11 5.16 -7.85
N THR A 124 13.99 4.86 -8.80
CA THR A 124 14.67 5.85 -9.62
C THR A 124 13.68 6.63 -10.50
N PRO A 125 13.96 7.89 -10.85
CA PRO A 125 13.04 8.71 -11.65
C PRO A 125 12.76 8.19 -13.07
N ASP A 126 13.69 7.43 -13.65
CA ASP A 126 13.51 6.77 -14.95
C ASP A 126 12.74 5.44 -14.83
N GLY A 127 12.60 4.91 -13.61
CA GLY A 127 11.87 3.68 -13.33
C GLY A 127 12.64 2.41 -13.65
N GLU A 128 13.95 2.50 -13.92
CA GLU A 128 14.76 1.33 -14.28
C GLU A 128 15.25 0.54 -13.07
N GLU A 129 15.36 1.19 -11.91
CA GLU A 129 15.85 0.61 -10.65
C GLU A 129 14.92 0.91 -9.46
N VAL A 130 14.75 -0.08 -8.58
CA VAL A 130 13.87 -0.08 -7.40
C VAL A 130 14.51 -0.75 -6.18
#